data_AF-A0A3D2S9H5-F1
#
_entry.id   AF-A0A3D2S9H5-F1
#
_cell.length_a   1.000
_cell.length_b   1.000
_cell.length_c   1.000
_cell.angle_alpha   90.00
_cell.angle_beta   90.00
_cell.angle_gamma   90.00
#
_symmetry.space_group_name_H-M   'P 1'
#
loop_
_entity.id
_entity.type
_entity.pdbx_description
1 polymer ?
#
loop_
_entity_poly.entity_id
_entity_poly.type
_entity_poly.pdbx_seq_one_letter_code
_entity_poly.pdbx_strand_id
1 'polypeptide(L)'
;MDNYMEVAAVWHKDINDWRETVKWVRDEVGILEGQLEAIAAVPQEKEIMPHVQRFESQFIRQREVADEWEHELKLADHQVRQWIEWTSAGQQAAAPDHAALGEKALIFHQLFEELRAAFRSFELTVKQHTSLH
;
A
#
# COMPACT_ATOMS: atom_id res chain seq x y z
N MET A 1 23.55 -28.42 -3.64
CA MET A 1 22.15 -28.28 -4.11
C MET A 1 21.33 -27.46 -3.11
N ASP A 2 21.95 -26.72 -2.17
CA ASP A 2 21.28 -26.27 -0.94
C ASP A 2 20.81 -24.81 -0.92
N ASN A 3 21.02 -24.05 -2.00
CA ASN A 3 20.78 -22.60 -2.01
C ASN A 3 19.30 -22.20 -2.24
N TYR A 4 18.49 -23.05 -2.89
CA TYR A 4 17.12 -22.65 -3.29
C TYR A 4 16.15 -22.52 -2.10
N MET A 5 16.35 -23.29 -1.03
CA MET A 5 15.54 -23.21 0.18
C MET A 5 15.81 -21.92 0.97
N GLU A 6 17.06 -21.46 0.99
CA GLU A 6 17.44 -20.19 1.62
C GLU A 6 16.84 -19.01 0.84
N VAL A 7 16.95 -19.02 -0.49
CA VAL A 7 16.32 -18.02 -1.36
C VAL A 7 14.81 -17.98 -1.17
N ALA A 8 14.15 -19.15 -1.15
CA ALA A 8 12.72 -19.25 -0.92
C ALA A 8 12.30 -18.70 0.45
N ALA A 9 13.09 -18.94 1.50
CA ALA A 9 12.82 -18.43 2.84
C ALA A 9 12.90 -16.90 2.89
N VAL A 10 13.91 -16.30 2.25
CA VAL A 10 14.05 -14.84 2.13
C VAL A 10 12.83 -14.26 1.42
N TRP A 11 12.41 -14.87 0.30
CA TRP A 11 11.26 -14.37 -0.45
C TRP A 11 9.95 -14.51 0.29
N HIS A 12 9.71 -15.62 0.97
CA HIS A 12 8.53 -15.78 1.83
C HIS A 12 8.49 -14.71 2.92
N LYS A 13 9.63 -14.41 3.53
CA LYS A 13 9.73 -13.34 4.53
C LYS A 13 9.39 -11.98 3.92
N ASP A 14 10.03 -11.60 2.82
CA ASP A 14 9.83 -10.31 2.18
C ASP A 14 8.38 -10.12 1.70
N ILE A 15 7.78 -11.16 1.09
CA ILE A 15 6.38 -11.12 0.68
C ILE A 15 5.46 -10.90 1.89
N ASN A 16 5.74 -11.54 3.03
CA ASN A 16 4.95 -11.33 4.24
C ASN A 16 5.11 -9.91 4.78
N ASP A 17 6.33 -9.38 4.83
CA ASP A 17 6.61 -7.99 5.24
C ASP A 17 5.85 -6.98 4.34
N TRP A 18 5.81 -7.22 3.02
CA TRP A 18 5.05 -6.39 2.09
C TRP A 18 3.54 -6.54 2.26
N ARG A 19 3.04 -7.73 2.59
CA ARG A 19 1.60 -7.92 2.89
C ARG A 19 1.19 -7.21 4.17
N GLU A 20 2.05 -7.21 5.19
CA GLU A 20 1.83 -6.42 6.41
C GLU A 20 1.80 -4.93 6.09
N THR A 21 2.70 -4.45 5.22
CA THR A 21 2.71 -3.06 4.74
C THR A 21 1.41 -2.71 4.01
N VAL A 22 0.93 -3.57 3.10
CA VAL A 22 -0.36 -3.38 2.41
C VAL A 22 -1.51 -3.27 3.40
N LYS A 23 -1.58 -4.19 4.36
CA LYS A 23 -2.62 -4.17 5.39
C LYS A 23 -2.57 -2.86 6.19
N TRP A 24 -1.39 -2.47 6.65
CA TRP A 24 -1.20 -1.23 7.40
C TRP A 24 -1.64 0.00 6.59
N VAL A 25 -1.28 0.08 5.31
CA VAL A 25 -1.72 1.16 4.42
C VAL A 25 -3.25 1.18 4.28
N ARG A 26 -3.90 0.03 4.10
CA ARG A 26 -5.39 -0.05 4.03
C ARG A 26 -6.04 0.48 5.31
N ASP A 27 -5.53 0.06 6.46
CA ASP A 27 -6.05 0.47 7.76
C ASP A 27 -5.86 2.00 7.95
N GLU A 28 -4.68 2.53 7.64
CA GLU A 28 -4.43 3.98 7.74
C GLU A 28 -5.28 4.78 6.75
N VAL A 29 -5.44 4.34 5.49
CA VAL A 29 -6.32 5.03 4.52
C VAL A 29 -7.75 5.12 5.07
N GLY A 30 -8.27 4.05 5.68
CA GLY A 30 -9.60 4.08 6.32
C GLY A 30 -9.69 5.09 7.47
N ILE A 31 -8.61 5.26 8.24
CA ILE A 31 -8.53 6.30 9.28
C ILE A 31 -8.55 7.70 8.65
N LEU A 32 -7.79 7.93 7.58
CA LEU A 32 -7.74 9.23 6.90
C LEU A 32 -9.08 9.56 6.22
N GLU A 33 -9.76 8.57 5.64
CA GLU A 33 -11.11 8.70 5.09
C GLU A 33 -12.08 9.18 6.18
N GLY A 34 -12.11 8.52 7.35
CA GLY A 34 -12.97 8.96 8.45
C GLY A 34 -12.67 10.36 8.97
N GLN A 35 -11.39 10.78 8.94
CA GLN A 35 -10.99 12.15 9.28
C GLN A 35 -11.47 13.16 8.22
N LEU A 36 -11.40 12.80 6.94
CA LEU A 36 -11.87 13.62 5.85
C LEU A 36 -13.40 13.77 5.86
N GLU A 37 -14.13 12.69 6.17
CA GLU A 37 -15.58 12.71 6.35
C GLU A 37 -15.99 13.66 7.48
N ALA A 38 -15.26 13.65 8.60
CA ALA A 38 -15.52 14.58 9.70
C ALA A 38 -15.30 16.05 9.30
N ILE A 39 -14.32 16.33 8.45
CA ILE A 39 -14.13 17.66 7.84
C ILE A 39 -15.31 17.98 6.92
N ALA A 40 -15.69 17.06 6.02
CA ALA A 40 -16.78 17.27 5.08
C ALA A 40 -18.16 17.45 5.74
N ALA A 41 -18.35 16.92 6.95
CA ALA A 41 -19.62 16.96 7.68
C ALA A 41 -20.00 18.34 8.23
N VAL A 42 -19.06 19.27 8.37
CA VAL A 42 -19.35 20.65 8.80
C VAL A 42 -19.38 21.60 7.60
N PRO A 43 -20.14 22.71 7.63
CA PRO A 43 -20.18 23.66 6.53
C PRO A 43 -18.78 24.17 6.20
N GLN A 44 -18.27 23.78 5.03
CA GLN A 44 -16.96 24.18 4.56
C GLN A 44 -17.04 25.43 3.69
N GLU A 45 -15.99 26.22 3.72
CA GLU A 45 -15.80 27.28 2.74
C GLU A 45 -15.72 26.68 1.32
N LYS A 46 -16.21 27.44 0.33
CA LYS A 46 -16.20 27.00 -1.07
C LYS A 46 -14.80 26.64 -1.57
N GLU A 47 -13.76 27.20 -0.96
CA GLU A 47 -12.36 26.95 -1.30
C GLU A 47 -11.83 25.62 -0.75
N ILE A 48 -12.43 25.07 0.32
CA ILE A 48 -12.00 23.82 0.96
C ILE A 48 -12.61 22.59 0.27
N MET A 49 -13.83 22.70 -0.24
CA MET A 49 -14.56 21.58 -0.85
C MET A 49 -13.82 20.89 -2.02
N PRO A 50 -13.14 21.62 -2.94
CA PRO A 50 -12.33 20.98 -3.99
C PRO A 50 -11.18 20.11 -3.43
N HIS A 51 -10.60 20.49 -2.30
CA HIS A 51 -9.56 19.69 -1.65
C HIS A 51 -10.13 18.41 -1.06
N VAL A 52 -11.32 18.47 -0.46
CA VAL A 52 -12.03 17.29 0.07
C VAL A 52 -12.24 16.26 -1.04
N GLN A 53 -12.85 16.66 -2.16
CA GLN A 53 -13.12 15.78 -3.29
C GLN A 53 -11.84 15.16 -3.89
N ARG A 54 -10.75 15.94 -3.92
CA ARG A 54 -9.45 15.45 -4.36
C ARG A 54 -8.93 14.34 -3.44
N PHE A 55 -8.99 14.52 -2.12
CA PHE A 55 -8.53 13.51 -1.18
C PHE A 55 -9.42 12.25 -1.20
N GLU A 56 -10.75 12.41 -1.29
CA GLU A 56 -11.66 11.26 -1.48
C GLU A 56 -11.25 10.42 -2.70
N SER A 57 -10.99 11.08 -3.83
CA SER A 57 -10.57 10.41 -5.06
C SER A 57 -9.21 9.72 -4.92
N GLN A 58 -8.28 10.36 -4.21
CA GLN A 58 -6.95 9.79 -3.94
C GLN A 58 -7.01 8.59 -2.98
N PHE A 59 -7.87 8.61 -1.97
CA PHE A 59 -8.05 7.49 -1.05
C PHE A 59 -8.68 6.28 -1.74
N ILE A 60 -9.71 6.49 -2.57
CA ILE A 60 -10.28 5.44 -3.41
C ILE A 60 -9.19 4.80 -4.28
N ARG A 61 -8.39 5.63 -4.97
CA ARG A 61 -7.30 5.14 -5.80
C ARG A 61 -6.24 4.37 -5.00
N GLN A 62 -5.87 4.85 -3.81
CA GLN A 62 -4.89 4.17 -2.97
C GLN A 62 -5.39 2.80 -2.51
N ARG A 63 -6.70 2.65 -2.25
CA ARG A 63 -7.31 1.36 -1.93
C ARG A 63 -7.29 0.40 -3.10
N GLU A 64 -7.63 0.86 -4.30
CA GLU A 64 -7.52 0.05 -5.53
C GLU A 64 -6.09 -0.48 -5.71
N VAL A 65 -5.09 0.39 -5.57
CA VAL A 65 -3.69 0.00 -5.68
C VAL A 65 -3.29 -0.98 -4.58
N ALA A 66 -3.79 -0.82 -3.36
CA ALA A 66 -3.54 -1.77 -2.28
C ALA A 66 -4.16 -3.15 -2.54
N ASP A 67 -5.36 -3.20 -3.12
CA ASP A 67 -6.04 -4.45 -3.51
C ASP A 67 -5.29 -5.15 -4.67
N GLU A 68 -4.90 -4.41 -5.71
CA GLU A 68 -4.07 -4.91 -6.81
C GLU A 68 -2.75 -5.46 -6.27
N TRP A 69 -2.10 -4.73 -5.37
CA TRP A 69 -0.82 -5.14 -4.81
C TRP A 69 -0.94 -6.38 -3.91
N GLU A 70 -1.99 -6.48 -3.11
CA GLU A 70 -2.27 -7.70 -2.34
C GLU A 70 -2.46 -8.92 -3.25
N HIS A 71 -3.15 -8.75 -4.38
CA HIS A 71 -3.35 -9.82 -5.36
C HIS A 71 -2.03 -10.29 -5.97
N GLU A 72 -1.17 -9.35 -6.39
CA GLU A 72 0.15 -9.67 -6.94
C GLU A 72 1.06 -10.37 -5.92
N LEU A 73 1.05 -9.94 -4.65
CA LEU A 73 1.80 -10.61 -3.58
C LEU A 73 1.33 -12.05 -3.35
N LYS A 74 0.01 -12.31 -3.45
CA LYS A 74 -0.54 -13.68 -3.39
C LYS A 74 -0.07 -14.52 -4.57
N LEU A 75 -0.02 -13.95 -5.77
CA LEU A 75 0.48 -14.64 -6.96
C LEU A 75 1.98 -14.94 -6.83
N ALA A 76 2.77 -13.99 -6.35
CA ALA A 76 4.19 -14.18 -6.08
C ALA A 76 4.44 -15.30 -5.07
N ASP A 77 3.70 -15.33 -3.96
CA ASP A 77 3.81 -16.40 -2.96
C ASP A 77 3.55 -17.79 -3.57
N HIS A 78 2.54 -17.88 -4.44
CA HIS A 78 2.22 -19.10 -5.16
C HIS A 78 3.34 -19.52 -6.11
N GLN A 79 3.92 -18.58 -6.86
CA GLN A 79 5.04 -18.84 -7.76
C GLN A 79 6.29 -19.32 -7.00
N VAL A 80 6.58 -18.76 -5.83
CA VAL A 80 7.68 -19.25 -4.98
C VAL A 80 7.44 -20.70 -4.56
N ARG A 81 6.22 -21.06 -4.15
CA ARG A 81 5.87 -22.45 -3.79
C ARG A 81 6.06 -23.41 -4.97
N GLN A 82 5.54 -23.06 -6.15
CA GLN A 82 5.71 -23.87 -7.36
C GLN A 82 7.18 -24.06 -7.73
N TRP A 83 7.98 -22.98 -7.61
CA TRP A 83 9.41 -23.04 -7.90
C TRP A 83 10.15 -24.02 -6.98
N ILE A 84 9.82 -24.03 -5.68
CA ILE A 84 10.37 -25.01 -4.72
C ILE A 84 9.97 -26.43 -5.11
N GLU A 85 8.69 -26.66 -5.40
CA GLU A 85 8.18 -27.98 -5.77
C GLU A 85 8.90 -28.54 -7.00
N TRP A 86 9.00 -27.76 -8.08
CA TRP A 86 9.68 -28.19 -9.31
C TRP A 86 11.18 -28.39 -9.11
N THR A 87 11.85 -27.48 -8.40
CA THR A 87 13.28 -27.59 -8.12
C THR A 87 13.59 -28.83 -7.28
N SER A 88 12.76 -29.13 -6.27
CA SER A 88 12.91 -30.34 -5.44
C SER A 88 12.64 -31.64 -6.20
N ALA A 89 11.80 -31.59 -7.24
CA ALA A 89 11.58 -32.68 -8.18
C ALA A 89 12.69 -32.84 -9.23
N GLY A 90 13.77 -32.03 -9.16
CA GLY A 90 14.89 -32.06 -10.10
C GLY A 90 14.61 -31.39 -11.45
N GLN A 91 13.52 -30.62 -11.57
CA GLN A 91 13.23 -29.83 -12.77
C GLN A 91 13.97 -28.50 -12.72
N GLN A 92 14.52 -28.05 -13.86
CA GLN A 92 15.05 -26.69 -13.97
C GLN A 92 13.88 -25.70 -14.06
N ALA A 93 13.64 -24.99 -12.97
CA ALA A 93 12.70 -23.87 -12.91
C ALA A 93 13.48 -22.57 -12.66
N ALA A 94 13.17 -21.53 -13.44
CA ALA A 94 13.70 -20.20 -13.20
C ALA A 94 13.13 -19.65 -11.89
N ALA A 95 13.97 -18.96 -11.13
CA ALA A 95 13.53 -18.32 -9.90
C ALA A 95 12.63 -17.10 -10.26
N PRO A 96 11.47 -16.92 -9.60
CA PRO A 96 10.65 -15.72 -9.69
C PRO A 96 11.40 -14.38 -9.63
N ASP A 97 10.89 -13.35 -10.31
CA ASP A 97 11.49 -11.99 -10.28
C ASP A 97 11.09 -11.24 -9.00
N HIS A 98 11.95 -11.34 -8.00
CA HIS A 98 11.77 -10.67 -6.70
C HIS A 98 12.13 -9.19 -6.71
N ALA A 99 12.97 -8.74 -7.65
CA ALA A 99 13.46 -7.36 -7.67
C ALA A 99 12.34 -6.39 -8.08
N ALA A 100 11.54 -6.77 -9.07
CA ALA A 100 10.38 -5.99 -9.51
C ALA A 100 9.35 -5.81 -8.37
N LEU A 101 9.14 -6.86 -7.56
CA LEU A 101 8.22 -6.79 -6.43
C LEU A 101 8.75 -5.85 -5.33
N GLY A 102 10.05 -5.87 -5.05
CA GLY A 102 10.68 -4.97 -4.10
C GLY A 102 10.61 -3.50 -4.51
N GLU A 103 10.84 -3.20 -5.79
CA GLU A 103 10.69 -1.84 -6.32
C GLU A 103 9.23 -1.36 -6.20
N LYS A 104 8.26 -2.22 -6.54
CA LYS A 104 6.85 -1.89 -6.39
C LYS A 104 6.45 -1.67 -4.92
N ALA A 105 6.97 -2.45 -3.99
CA ALA A 105 6.75 -2.25 -2.56
C ALA A 105 7.27 -0.88 -2.08
N LEU A 106 8.46 -0.48 -2.53
CA LEU A 106 9.05 0.83 -2.22
C LEU A 106 8.16 1.97 -2.74
N ILE A 107 7.77 1.91 -4.02
CA ILE A 107 6.93 2.93 -4.66
C ILE A 107 5.56 3.01 -3.98
N PHE A 108 4.94 1.87 -3.70
CA PHE A 108 3.66 1.79 -3.01
C PHE A 108 3.69 2.50 -1.66
N HIS A 109 4.71 2.21 -0.84
CA HIS A 109 4.87 2.83 0.47
C HIS A 109 5.15 4.34 0.34
N GLN A 110 6.03 4.74 -0.57
CA GLN A 110 6.35 6.14 -0.80
C GLN A 110 5.12 6.96 -1.21
N LEU A 111 4.32 6.47 -2.18
CA LEU A 111 3.11 7.15 -2.63
C LEU A 111 2.11 7.33 -1.49
N PHE A 112 1.98 6.35 -0.61
CA PHE A 112 1.13 6.46 0.56
C PHE A 112 1.64 7.51 1.55
N GLU A 113 2.94 7.51 1.88
CA GLU A 113 3.51 8.52 2.80
C GLU A 113 3.36 9.94 2.25
N GLU A 114 3.55 10.14 0.95
CA GLU A 114 3.33 11.43 0.29
C GLU A 114 1.85 11.87 0.40
N LEU A 115 0.91 10.96 0.15
CA LEU A 115 -0.53 11.22 0.29
C LEU A 115 -0.89 11.57 1.73
N ARG A 116 -0.38 10.80 2.70
CA ARG A 116 -0.59 11.00 4.13
C ARG A 116 -0.05 12.35 4.60
N ALA A 117 1.17 12.70 4.19
CA ALA A 117 1.79 13.98 4.53
C ALA A 117 0.97 15.15 3.96
N ALA A 118 0.54 15.05 2.69
CA ALA A 118 -0.30 16.05 2.05
C ALA A 118 -1.64 16.23 2.80
N PHE A 119 -2.29 15.14 3.19
CA PHE A 119 -3.53 15.18 3.95
C PHE A 119 -3.36 15.80 5.34
N ARG A 120 -2.28 15.45 6.06
CA ARG A 120 -1.99 16.03 7.39
C ARG A 120 -1.77 17.54 7.33
N SER A 121 -1.09 18.02 6.29
CA SER A 121 -0.90 19.46 6.06
C SER A 121 -2.22 20.17 5.79
N PHE A 122 -3.09 19.56 4.98
CA PHE A 122 -4.44 20.04 4.73
C PHE A 122 -5.28 20.09 6.02
N GLU A 123 -5.28 19.02 6.82
CA GLU A 123 -6.01 18.94 8.09
C GLU A 123 -5.60 20.05 9.07
N LEU A 124 -4.30 20.33 9.17
CA LEU A 124 -3.78 21.42 10.00
C LEU A 124 -4.26 22.79 9.51
N THR A 125 -4.28 22.99 8.19
CA THR A 125 -4.75 24.24 7.58
C THR A 125 -6.22 24.48 7.90
N VAL A 126 -7.07 23.46 7.72
CA VAL A 126 -8.50 23.54 8.06
C VAL A 126 -8.70 23.88 9.54
N LYS A 127 -7.99 23.21 10.46
CA LYS A 127 -8.09 23.47 11.91
C LYS A 127 -7.71 24.90 12.29
N GLN A 128 -6.69 25.48 11.64
CA GLN A 128 -6.27 26.87 11.89
C GLN A 128 -7.34 27.87 11.43
N HIS A 129 -7.97 27.62 10.28
CA HIS A 129 -9.07 28.45 9.78
C HIS A 129 -10.32 28.35 10.67
N THR A 130 -10.69 27.15 11.12
CA THR A 130 -11.88 26.96 11.98
C THR A 130 -11.66 27.46 13.42
N SER A 131 -10.43 27.52 13.93
CA SER A 131 -10.13 28.02 15.29
C SER A 131 -10.11 29.56 15.39
N LEU A 132 -10.21 30.27 14.26
CA LEU A 132 -10.22 31.73 14.18
C LEU A 132 -11.63 32.33 14.11
N HIS A 133 -12.68 31.50 14.19
CA HIS A 133 -14.10 31.88 14.16
C HIS A 133 -14.86 31.31 15.35
#